data_AF-A0A529HRS3-F1
#
_entry.id   AF-A0A529HRS3-F1
#
_cell.length_a   1.000
_cell.length_b   1.000
_cell.length_c   1.000
_cell.angle_alpha   90.00
_cell.angle_beta   90.00
_cell.angle_gamma   90.00
#
_symmetry.space_group_name_H-M   'P 1'
#
loop_
_entity.id
_entity.type
_entity.pdbx_description
1 polymer ?
#
loop_
_entity_poly.entity_id
_entity_poly.type
_entity_poly.pdbx_seq_one_letter_code
_entity_poly.pdbx_strand_id
1 'polypeptide(L)' 'MSDLLMLTPEQMRRIESYFPLSHGVPRVDDRRVLSGILFVIRNGLRWRDVPSDYGPYKTIYNRFIRWSRLG' A
#
# COMPACT_ATOMS: atom_id res chain seq x y z
N MET A 1 -0.85 -9.09 19.53
CA MET A 1 -0.15 -9.04 18.23
C MET A 1 -1.21 -8.71 17.20
N SER A 2 -1.16 -7.53 16.58
CA SER A 2 -2.14 -7.15 15.58
C SER A 2 -1.89 -7.98 14.33
N ASP A 3 -2.87 -8.79 13.90
CA ASP A 3 -2.77 -9.52 12.64
C ASP A 3 -2.46 -8.53 11.52
N LEU A 4 -1.29 -8.71 10.90
CA LEU A 4 -0.90 -7.91 9.77
C LEU A 4 -1.87 -8.22 8.62
N LEU A 5 -2.69 -7.24 8.25
CA LEU A 5 -3.51 -7.26 7.05
C LEU A 5 -2.60 -7.34 5.83
N MET A 6 -2.38 -8.54 5.31
CA MET A 6 -1.66 -8.77 4.06
C MET A 6 -2.62 -9.20 2.96
N LEU A 7 -2.69 -8.43 1.87
CA LEU A 7 -3.48 -8.81 0.70
C LEU A 7 -2.97 -10.11 0.10
N THR A 8 -3.86 -10.98 -0.33
CA THR A 8 -3.47 -12.16 -1.11
C THR A 8 -3.00 -11.73 -2.50
N PRO A 9 -2.12 -12.50 -3.17
CA PRO A 9 -1.75 -12.23 -4.55
C PRO A 9 -2.96 -12.14 -5.48
N GLU A 10 -4.00 -12.93 -5.21
CA GLU A 10 -5.24 -12.92 -5.98
C GLU A 10 -6.04 -11.64 -5.79
N GLN A 11 -6.19 -11.16 -4.55
CA GLN A 11 -6.83 -9.86 -4.30
C GLN A 11 -6.07 -8.73 -4.98
N MET A 12 -4.73 -8.76 -4.93
CA MET A 12 -3.89 -7.75 -5.59
C MET A 12 -4.12 -7.75 -7.11
N ARG A 13 -4.12 -8.92 -7.77
CA ARG A 13 -4.34 -9.03 -9.22
C ARG A 13 -5.64 -8.39 -9.69
N ARG A 14 -6.70 -8.48 -8.88
CA ARG A 14 -8.03 -7.91 -9.23
C ARG A 14 -8.04 -6.39 -9.27
N ILE A 15 -7.14 -5.75 -8.52
CA ILE A 15 -7.12 -4.29 -8.35
C ILE A 15 -5.91 -3.62 -9.00
N GLU A 16 -4.89 -4.40 -9.37
CA GLU A 16 -3.63 -3.91 -9.93
C GLU A 16 -3.82 -2.99 -11.15
N SER A 17 -4.80 -3.31 -12.00
CA SER A 17 -5.10 -2.55 -13.23
C SER A 17 -5.63 -1.13 -13.01
N TYR A 18 -6.14 -0.82 -11.81
CA TYR A 18 -6.65 0.50 -11.49
C TYR A 18 -5.56 1.46 -11.00
N PHE A 19 -4.36 0.96 -10.72
CA PHE A 19 -3.26 1.81 -10.28
C PHE A 19 -2.48 2.37 -11.47
N PRO A 20 -2.02 3.63 -11.42
CA PRO A 20 -1.25 4.23 -12.49
C PRO A 20 0.01 3.42 -12.78
N LEU A 21 0.45 3.34 -14.03
CA LEU A 21 1.66 2.61 -14.43
C LEU A 21 2.95 3.23 -13.84
N SER A 22 3.98 2.39 -13.68
CA SER A 22 5.30 2.83 -13.24
C SER A 22 6.00 3.55 -14.39
N HIS A 23 6.56 4.74 -14.16
CA HIS A 23 7.39 5.43 -15.18
C HIS A 23 8.79 4.81 -15.23
N GLY A 24 8.91 3.65 -15.87
CA GLY A 24 10.20 3.02 -16.21
C GLY A 24 10.97 2.35 -15.07
N VAL A 25 10.56 2.53 -13.79
CA VAL A 25 11.17 1.86 -12.64
C VAL A 25 10.24 0.76 -12.12
N PRO A 26 10.68 -0.51 -12.07
CA PRO A 26 9.91 -1.60 -11.48
C PRO A 26 9.54 -1.27 -10.02
N ARG A 27 8.27 -1.41 -9.67
CA ARG A 27 7.80 -1.18 -8.31
C ARG A 27 8.15 -2.37 -7.44
N VAL A 28 8.89 -2.11 -6.37
CA VAL A 28 9.13 -3.12 -5.34
C VAL A 28 7.87 -3.24 -4.47
N ASP A 29 7.27 -4.44 -4.49
CA ASP A 29 6.24 -4.96 -3.57
C ASP A 29 5.01 -4.05 -3.34
N ASP A 30 4.27 -3.75 -4.41
CA ASP A 30 3.02 -2.98 -4.33
C ASP A 30 1.97 -3.62 -3.43
N ARG A 31 1.95 -4.96 -3.37
CA ARG A 31 1.05 -5.71 -2.49
C ARG A 31 1.28 -5.37 -1.03
N ARG A 32 2.54 -5.32 -0.59
CA ARG A 32 2.90 -4.92 0.79
C ARG A 32 2.56 -3.47 1.08
N VAL A 33 2.87 -2.56 0.16
CA VAL A 33 2.57 -1.13 0.34
C VAL A 33 1.07 -0.90 0.46
N LEU A 34 0.28 -1.52 -0.42
CA LEU A 34 -1.18 -1.40 -0.40
C LEU A 34 -1.79 -2.04 0.85
N SER A 35 -1.24 -3.17 1.29
CA SER A 35 -1.60 -3.81 2.57
C SER A 35 -1.39 -2.85 3.75
N GLY A 36 -0.27 -2.12 3.78
CA GLY A 36 0.00 -1.09 4.77
C GLY A 36 -0.97 0.10 4.69
N ILE A 37 -1.34 0.54 3.47
CA ILE A 37 -2.37 1.57 3.27
C ILE A 37 -3.70 1.13 3.88
N LEU A 38 -4.16 -0.07 3.55
CA LEU A 38 -5.42 -0.62 4.06
C LEU A 38 -5.41 -0.79 5.58
N PHE A 39 -4.28 -1.20 6.15
CA PHE A 39 -4.11 -1.29 7.60
C PHE A 39 -4.30 0.07 8.28
N VAL A 40 -3.68 1.13 7.75
CA VAL A 40 -3.82 2.49 8.30
C VAL A 40 -5.27 2.98 8.20
N ILE A 41 -5.90 2.82 7.04
CA ILE A 41 -7.28 3.28 6.80
C ILE A 41 -8.28 2.50 7.66
N ARG A 42 -8.18 1.16 7.71
CA ARG A 42 -9.08 0.30 8.48
C ARG A 42 -9.05 0.59 9.97
N ASN A 43 -7.89 0.95 10.51
CA ASN A 43 -7.70 1.19 11.93
C ASN A 43 -7.73 2.69 12.30
N GLY A 44 -7.87 3.60 11.32
CA GLY A 44 -7.88 5.05 11.56
C GLY A 44 -6.57 5.60 12.14
N LEU A 45 -5.43 4.95 11.83
CA LEU A 45 -4.13 5.28 12.42
C LEU A 45 -3.46 6.45 11.71
N ARG A 46 -2.45 7.06 12.36
CA ARG A 46 -1.53 7.96 11.66
C ARG A 46 -0.61 7.11 10.79
N TRP A 47 -0.21 7.65 9.64
CA TRP A 47 0.73 6.97 8.75
C TRP A 47 2.03 6.55 9.43
N ARG A 48 2.53 7.35 10.39
CA ARG A 48 3.76 7.05 11.15
C ARG A 48 3.64 5.82 12.05
N ASP A 49 2.41 5.42 12.39
CA ASP A 49 2.14 4.31 13.30
C ASP A 49 1.93 2.99 12.53
N VAL A 50 2.11 3.01 11.21
CA VAL A 50 2.06 1.79 10.40
C VAL A 50 3.20 0.84 10.80
N PRO A 51 2.94 -0.47 10.95
CA PRO A 51 4.00 -1.44 11.22
C PRO A 51 5.10 -1.38 10.17
N SER A 52 6.36 -1.42 10.61
CA SER A 52 7.55 -1.37 9.75
C SER A 52 7.62 -2.55 8.78
N ASP A 53 6.90 -3.65 9.05
CA ASP A 53 6.79 -4.81 8.17
C ASP A 53 6.21 -4.46 6.79
N TYR A 54 5.36 -3.42 6.71
CA TYR A 54 4.82 -2.91 5.44
C TYR A 54 5.81 -2.01 4.68
N GLY A 55 6.92 -1.63 5.32
CA GLY A 55 7.92 -0.72 4.79
C GLY A 55 7.82 0.70 5.37
N PRO A 56 8.65 1.63 4.88
CA PRO A 56 8.73 2.98 5.44
C PRO A 56 7.41 3.74 5.29
N TYR A 57 6.92 4.34 6.38
CA TYR A 57 5.66 5.07 6.39
C TYR A 57 5.58 6.18 5.32
N LYS A 58 6.70 6.83 5.01
CA LYS A 58 6.79 7.86 3.96
C LYS A 58 6.49 7.27 2.58
N THR A 59 7.00 6.08 2.29
CA THR A 59 6.75 5.36 1.03
C THR A 59 5.27 5.03 0.90
N ILE A 60 4.67 4.51 1.97
CA ILE A 60 3.24 4.15 2.02
C ILE A 60 2.36 5.39 1.79
N TYR A 61 2.62 6.48 2.51
CA TYR A 61 1.91 7.75 2.33
C TYR A 61 2.06 8.32 0.92
N ASN A 62 3.29 8.38 0.40
CA ASN A 62 3.55 8.91 -0.95
C ASN A 62 2.86 8.07 -2.03
N ARG A 63 2.81 6.74 -1.83
CA ARG A 63 2.11 5.82 -2.75
C ARG A 63 0.61 6.05 -2.70
N PHE A 64 0.03 6.17 -1.50
CA PHE A 64 -1.38 6.52 -1.32
C PHE A 64 -1.75 7.81 -2.04
N ILE A 65 -1.04 8.91 -1.78
CA ILE A 65 -1.33 10.20 -2.42
C ILE A 65 -1.19 10.12 -3.95
N ARG A 66 -0.16 9.43 -4.46
CA ARG A 66 0.04 9.30 -5.90
C ARG A 66 -1.08 8.48 -6.56
N TRP A 67 -1.48 7.38 -5.96
CA TRP A 67 -2.54 6.53 -6.49
C TRP A 67 -3.90 7.21 -6.39
N SER A 68 -4.23 7.87 -5.28
CA SER A 68 -5.50 8.59 -5.11
C SER A 68 -5.67 9.81 -6.03
N ARG A 69 -4.58 10.38 -6.56
CA ARG A 69 -4.63 11.53 -7.46
C ARG A 69 -4.63 11.16 -8.95
N LEU A 70 -4.18 9.96 -9.29
CA LEU A 70 -3.94 9.52 -10.67
C LEU A 70 -4.76 8.28 -11.07
N GLY A 71 -5.37 7.60 -10.09
CA GLY A 71 -6.30 6.49 -10.29
C GLY A 71 -7.73 6.96 -10.45
#